data_AF-A0A8X6J1S6-F1
#
_entry.id   AF-A0A8X6J1S6-F1
#
_cell.length_a   1.000
_cell.length_b   1.000
_cell.length_c   1.000
_cell.angle_alpha   90.00
_cell.angle_beta   90.00
_cell.angle_gamma   90.00
#
_symmetry.space_group_name_H-M   'P 1'
#
loop_
_entity.id
_entity.type
_entity.pdbx_description
1 polymer ?
#
loop_
_entity_poly.entity_id
_entity_poly.type
_entity_poly.pdbx_seq_one_letter_code
_entity_poly.pdbx_strand_id
1 'polypeptide(L)'
;MVLQILLLATTFCSVLQSTQVQEHERFKRQTTPEETPVVFPSMEVIPENKCTTYDGGVGTCRSVGLCVFRFESVRDLEESACTIDNGEIGICCPSKPPPSRATGPTLVEIPIAMPDITSTDLDFAGQEGRSIVQRIDNLEAELQRRGLIVKKGSAEYFLEAQFDGDKRKVWELGRDGLTGVEATLRLVRTFQLSSAQSREGLRRFSLQNTVIADTCPINPPCPTTKYRTSDGSCNNLQHPEWGKTFHTYARVLPPRYADGINEARASYDGGPLPSAREVSQRAISSEDRPSRKVTVAFSLWSQFLAYDLSLTGATLAGNGEGIVCCHPDIQENPRLLHPACLPIHIPDNDPYFRLFDRTCMHFVRSVAAPRSDCTFGPREQLNQVTAYIDGSTIYGTSEERTNILRSFEKGKLKWSITAGEQMLPRNSSVFCASKDTTCFASGDNRSNQNALLSLMHSLMLREHNKLADQLSRLNTGWNDEILFREARRLLCAQIQHITFSEFLPLLLGNRVMSSYGLTPKLSGFTFDYDGDLNAAIMNSFASAAGRFGHTLVQDSIETYSSQGGRRDARDRQKFDPSLLHRRGNFDALVRGLVRQPAQAFDGHVTPQV
;
A
#
# COMPACT_ATOMS: atom_id res chain seq x y z
N MET A 1 -33.37 -4.49 -25.71
CA MET A 1 -33.10 -4.51 -24.26
C MET A 1 -31.67 -4.03 -23.91
N VAL A 2 -30.63 -4.39 -24.66
CA VAL A 2 -29.31 -3.68 -24.63
C VAL A 2 -29.48 -2.16 -24.82
N LEU A 3 -30.45 -1.76 -25.66
CA LEU A 3 -30.84 -0.37 -25.88
C LEU A 3 -31.42 0.34 -24.64
N GLN A 4 -32.11 -0.37 -23.73
CA GLN A 4 -32.72 0.24 -22.53
C GLN A 4 -31.71 0.44 -21.39
N ILE A 5 -30.68 -0.42 -21.32
CA ILE A 5 -29.54 -0.26 -20.41
C ILE A 5 -28.64 0.89 -20.91
N LEU A 6 -28.43 1.00 -22.23
CA LEU A 6 -27.78 2.16 -22.85
C LEU A 6 -28.56 3.45 -22.61
N LEU A 7 -29.90 3.43 -22.74
CA LEU A 7 -30.75 4.61 -22.51
C LEU A 7 -30.69 5.12 -21.08
N LEU A 8 -30.72 4.25 -20.06
CA LEU A 8 -30.59 4.66 -18.65
C LEU A 8 -29.19 5.20 -18.30
N ALA A 9 -28.13 4.64 -18.90
CA ALA A 9 -26.77 5.16 -18.78
C ALA A 9 -26.59 6.52 -19.48
N THR A 10 -27.21 6.73 -20.65
CA THR A 10 -27.15 8.00 -21.38
C THR A 10 -27.97 9.12 -20.72
N THR A 11 -29.08 8.81 -20.04
CA THR A 11 -29.89 9.83 -19.33
C THR A 11 -29.19 10.32 -18.06
N PHE A 12 -28.38 9.47 -17.41
CA PHE A 12 -27.54 9.90 -16.28
C PHE A 12 -26.32 10.73 -16.73
N CYS A 13 -25.71 10.38 -17.87
CA CYS A 13 -24.58 11.11 -18.46
C CYS A 13 -24.96 12.51 -19.02
N SER A 14 -26.16 12.64 -19.62
CA SER A 14 -26.63 13.92 -20.20
C SER A 14 -27.02 14.97 -19.15
N VAL A 15 -27.49 14.54 -17.98
CA VAL A 15 -27.76 15.46 -16.85
C VAL A 15 -26.44 15.99 -16.24
N LEU A 16 -25.39 15.16 -16.18
CA LEU A 16 -24.04 15.55 -15.72
C LEU A 16 -23.27 16.45 -16.69
N GLN A 17 -23.49 16.32 -18.00
CA GLN A 17 -22.88 17.21 -19.01
C GLN A 17 -23.44 18.63 -18.96
N SER A 18 -24.73 18.79 -18.62
CA SER A 18 -25.35 20.13 -18.54
C SER A 18 -24.85 20.96 -17.34
N THR A 19 -24.47 20.31 -16.24
CA THR A 19 -23.93 20.95 -15.04
C THR A 19 -22.43 21.28 -15.17
N GLN A 20 -21.63 20.42 -15.82
CA GLN A 20 -20.20 20.69 -16.06
C GLN A 20 -19.94 21.90 -16.98
N VAL A 21 -20.79 22.13 -17.99
CA VAL A 21 -20.64 23.28 -18.90
C VAL A 21 -20.98 24.61 -18.20
N GLN A 22 -21.92 24.61 -17.25
CA GLN A 22 -22.27 25.81 -16.48
C GLN A 22 -21.22 26.15 -15.40
N GLU A 23 -20.53 25.17 -14.82
CA GLU A 23 -19.45 25.42 -13.85
C GLU A 23 -18.13 25.89 -14.51
N HIS A 24 -17.84 25.44 -15.73
CA HIS A 24 -16.64 25.86 -16.47
C HIS A 24 -16.66 27.37 -16.84
N GLU A 25 -17.83 27.94 -17.11
CA GLU A 25 -18.02 29.37 -17.36
C GLU A 25 -17.91 30.22 -16.07
N ARG A 26 -18.26 29.63 -14.90
CA ARG A 26 -18.14 30.30 -13.59
C ARG A 26 -16.69 30.35 -13.11
N PHE A 27 -15.91 29.30 -13.39
CA PHE A 27 -14.50 29.18 -12.98
C PHE A 27 -13.57 30.18 -13.68
N LYS A 28 -13.92 30.65 -14.89
CA LYS A 28 -13.14 31.69 -15.61
C LYS A 28 -13.21 33.09 -14.98
N ARG A 29 -14.11 33.34 -14.01
CA ARG A 29 -14.33 34.68 -13.43
C ARG A 29 -13.74 34.90 -12.04
N GLN A 30 -13.07 33.92 -11.44
CA GLN A 30 -12.49 34.05 -10.10
C GLN A 30 -11.08 33.46 -10.04
N THR A 31 -10.10 34.21 -10.52
CA THR A 31 -8.69 33.99 -10.19
C THR A 31 -8.12 35.31 -9.70
N THR A 32 -8.03 35.46 -8.38
CA THR A 32 -7.12 36.42 -7.73
C THR A 32 -5.86 35.66 -7.30
N PRO A 33 -4.65 36.22 -7.50
CA PRO A 33 -3.42 35.60 -7.07
C PRO A 33 -3.07 36.05 -5.64
N GLU A 34 -2.71 35.12 -4.78
CA GLU A 34 -1.63 35.21 -3.77
C GLU A 34 -1.82 34.14 -2.69
N GLU A 35 -1.15 33.01 -2.87
CA GLU A 35 -0.67 32.20 -1.75
C GLU A 35 0.79 31.89 -2.04
N THR A 36 1.68 32.39 -1.18
CA THR A 36 3.12 32.08 -1.21
C THR A 36 3.30 30.58 -1.00
N PRO A 37 3.91 29.84 -1.95
CA PRO A 37 4.16 28.43 -1.76
C PRO A 37 5.18 28.22 -0.65
N VAL A 38 4.94 27.22 0.19
CA VAL A 38 5.91 26.71 1.16
C VAL A 38 7.20 26.38 0.41
N VAL A 39 8.25 27.16 0.70
CA VAL A 39 9.55 27.07 0.06
C VAL A 39 10.25 25.82 0.61
N PHE A 40 10.27 24.74 -0.17
CA PHE A 40 11.34 23.75 -0.05
C PHE A 40 12.67 24.49 -0.23
N PRO A 41 13.74 24.17 0.55
CA PRO A 41 15.01 24.86 0.44
C PRO A 41 15.44 24.88 -1.03
N SER A 42 15.80 26.08 -1.52
CA SER A 42 16.30 26.28 -2.87
C SER A 42 17.42 25.29 -3.11
N MET A 43 17.19 24.33 -3.99
CA MET A 43 18.24 23.42 -4.44
C MET A 43 19.34 24.26 -5.06
N GLU A 44 20.51 24.25 -4.43
CA GLU A 44 21.74 24.74 -5.03
C GLU A 44 21.88 24.17 -6.44
N VAL A 45 22.35 25.00 -7.36
CA VAL A 45 22.55 24.64 -8.77
C VAL A 45 23.67 23.60 -8.82
N ILE A 46 23.30 22.32 -8.83
CA ILE A 46 24.20 21.18 -9.06
C ILE A 46 24.69 21.25 -10.52
N PRO A 47 25.98 21.01 -10.81
CA PRO A 47 26.53 20.98 -12.17
C PRO A 47 25.75 20.04 -13.11
N GLU A 48 25.58 20.44 -14.36
CA GLU A 48 24.80 19.68 -15.35
C GLU A 48 25.59 18.45 -15.86
N ASN A 49 25.42 17.30 -15.21
CA ASN A 49 25.82 16.02 -15.79
C ASN A 49 24.91 15.69 -16.96
N LYS A 50 25.36 16.01 -18.17
CA LYS A 50 24.68 15.61 -19.40
C LYS A 50 24.70 14.10 -19.53
N CYS A 51 23.58 13.54 -19.92
CA CYS A 51 23.37 12.12 -20.12
C CYS A 51 22.56 11.90 -21.40
N THR A 52 22.62 10.69 -21.93
CA THR A 52 21.80 10.28 -23.07
C THR A 52 20.49 9.70 -22.53
N THR A 53 19.35 10.22 -22.99
CA THR A 53 18.03 9.72 -22.61
C THR A 53 17.74 8.37 -23.30
N TYR A 54 16.76 7.62 -22.80
CA TYR A 54 16.37 6.30 -23.35
C TYR A 54 16.03 6.31 -24.85
N ASP A 55 15.60 7.46 -25.39
CA ASP A 55 15.29 7.70 -26.80
C ASP A 55 16.49 8.19 -27.64
N GLY A 56 17.70 8.19 -27.07
CA GLY A 56 18.92 8.68 -27.72
C GLY A 56 19.06 10.20 -27.74
N GLY A 57 18.18 10.93 -27.03
CA GLY A 57 18.25 12.38 -26.87
C GLY A 57 19.27 12.86 -25.83
N VAL A 58 19.34 14.18 -25.64
CA VAL A 58 20.20 14.82 -24.63
C VAL A 58 19.37 15.22 -23.41
N GLY A 59 19.77 14.70 -22.25
CA GLY A 59 19.17 15.01 -20.96
C GLY A 59 20.16 15.51 -19.92
N THR A 60 19.64 15.86 -18.76
CA THR A 60 20.43 16.20 -17.56
C THR A 60 20.14 15.18 -16.48
N CYS A 61 21.17 14.61 -15.88
CA CYS A 61 21.02 13.67 -14.78
C CYS A 61 20.54 14.41 -13.53
N ARG A 62 19.36 14.06 -12.99
CA ARG A 62 18.78 14.69 -11.79
C ARG A 62 18.13 13.65 -10.88
N SER A 63 17.66 14.06 -9.71
CA SER A 63 16.83 13.20 -8.86
C SER A 63 15.47 12.91 -9.51
N VAL A 64 14.91 11.72 -9.25
CA VAL A 64 13.64 11.25 -9.85
C VAL A 64 12.50 12.23 -9.68
N GLY A 65 12.37 12.82 -8.49
CA GLY A 65 11.28 13.74 -8.18
C GLY A 65 11.22 14.96 -9.09
N LEU A 66 12.35 15.37 -9.67
CA LEU A 66 12.42 16.49 -10.60
C LEU A 66 12.05 16.13 -12.04
N CYS A 67 11.97 14.84 -12.36
CA CYS A 67 11.94 14.37 -13.75
C CYS A 67 10.85 13.36 -14.08
N VAL A 68 10.16 12.82 -13.07
CA VAL A 68 9.06 11.85 -13.26
C VAL A 68 8.00 12.33 -14.27
N PHE A 69 7.71 13.64 -14.31
CA PHE A 69 6.73 14.24 -15.23
C PHE A 69 7.20 14.35 -16.70
N ARG A 70 8.44 13.92 -17.00
CA ARG A 70 9.03 13.97 -18.35
C ARG A 70 9.01 12.62 -19.06
N PHE A 71 8.49 11.58 -18.42
CA PHE A 71 8.45 10.21 -18.93
C PHE A 71 7.02 9.71 -19.14
N GLU A 72 6.80 8.96 -20.21
CA GLU A 72 5.49 8.41 -20.57
C GLU A 72 5.19 7.11 -19.81
N SER A 73 6.22 6.38 -19.37
CA SER A 73 6.05 5.16 -18.57
C SER A 73 7.05 5.03 -17.42
N VAL A 74 6.71 4.17 -16.45
CA VAL A 74 7.61 3.76 -15.36
C VAL A 74 8.84 3.03 -15.90
N ARG A 75 8.67 2.28 -17.00
CA ARG A 75 9.76 1.60 -17.68
C ARG A 75 10.77 2.58 -18.27
N ASP A 76 10.30 3.66 -18.88
CA ASP A 76 11.19 4.71 -19.42
C ASP A 76 12.01 5.37 -18.30
N LEU A 77 11.41 5.50 -17.12
CA LEU A 77 12.07 5.94 -15.89
C LEU A 77 13.15 4.95 -15.46
N GLU A 78 12.86 3.65 -15.41
CA GLU A 78 13.83 2.61 -15.06
C GLU A 78 14.99 2.54 -16.06
N GLU A 79 14.71 2.68 -17.36
CA GLU A 79 15.70 2.65 -18.44
C GLU A 79 16.55 3.95 -18.51
N SER A 80 16.14 5.02 -17.82
CA SER A 80 16.82 6.32 -17.84
C SER A 80 17.75 6.56 -16.65
N ALA A 81 18.20 5.51 -15.96
CA ALA A 81 19.14 5.63 -14.85
C ALA A 81 20.46 6.30 -15.27
N CYS A 82 20.99 7.18 -14.43
CA CYS A 82 22.27 7.85 -14.61
C CYS A 82 22.95 8.09 -13.27
N THR A 83 24.19 8.61 -13.26
CA THR A 83 24.92 8.90 -12.03
C THR A 83 25.03 10.40 -11.81
N ILE A 84 24.54 10.89 -10.67
CA ILE A 84 24.74 12.28 -10.22
C ILE A 84 26.09 12.43 -9.51
N ASP A 85 26.61 13.65 -9.40
CA ASP A 85 28.00 13.96 -9.01
C ASP A 85 28.51 13.32 -7.70
N ASN A 86 27.59 12.99 -6.79
CA ASN A 86 27.88 12.31 -5.54
C ASN A 86 27.96 10.77 -5.67
N GLY A 87 27.96 10.22 -6.88
CA GLY A 87 27.98 8.78 -7.14
C GLY A 87 26.62 8.09 -6.96
N GLU A 88 25.54 8.83 -6.69
CA GLU A 88 24.21 8.28 -6.55
C GLU A 88 23.50 8.09 -7.90
N ILE A 89 22.51 7.21 -7.92
CA ILE A 89 21.68 6.96 -9.11
C ILE A 89 20.62 8.06 -9.22
N GLY A 90 20.71 8.86 -10.27
CA GLY A 90 19.67 9.78 -10.73
C GLY A 90 18.94 9.23 -11.97
N ILE A 91 18.11 10.08 -12.57
CA ILE A 91 17.40 9.83 -13.82
C ILE A 91 17.81 10.88 -14.85
N CYS A 92 18.05 10.44 -16.08
CA CYS A 92 18.43 11.26 -17.19
C CYS A 92 17.22 12.00 -17.76
N CYS A 93 17.06 13.27 -17.39
CA CYS A 93 15.84 14.01 -17.66
C CYS A 93 15.85 14.62 -19.06
N PRO A 94 14.88 14.30 -19.92
CA PRO A 94 14.79 14.89 -21.25
C PRO A 94 14.63 16.40 -21.20
N SER A 95 15.39 17.11 -22.04
CA SER A 95 15.30 18.57 -22.19
C SER A 95 13.91 19.01 -22.70
N LYS A 96 13.22 18.15 -23.44
CA LYS A 96 11.87 18.34 -23.99
C LYS A 96 11.04 17.06 -23.72
N PRO A 97 9.72 17.16 -23.44
CA PRO A 97 8.86 15.98 -23.39
C PRO A 97 8.84 15.28 -24.77
N PRO A 98 8.89 13.94 -24.81
CA PRO A 98 9.03 13.21 -26.06
C PRO A 98 7.74 13.22 -26.89
N PRO A 99 7.82 13.02 -28.21
CA PRO A 99 6.69 12.56 -29.01
C PRO A 99 6.50 11.05 -28.81
N SER A 100 5.25 10.62 -28.60
CA SER A 100 4.92 9.22 -28.30
C SER A 100 5.44 8.26 -29.38
N ARG A 101 6.33 7.33 -29.01
CA ARG A 101 6.43 6.01 -29.65
C ARG A 101 7.35 5.03 -28.91
N ALA A 102 6.88 3.79 -28.91
CA ALA A 102 7.50 2.59 -28.41
C ALA A 102 8.71 2.13 -29.24
N THR A 103 9.87 2.04 -28.59
CA THR A 103 10.92 1.03 -28.80
C THR A 103 11.87 1.11 -27.61
N GLY A 104 12.01 0.04 -26.83
CA GLY A 104 12.91 -0.02 -25.67
C GLY A 104 14.37 -0.28 -26.06
N PRO A 105 15.31 0.04 -25.15
CA PRO A 105 16.35 -0.94 -24.82
C PRO A 105 16.83 -0.96 -23.35
N THR A 106 17.18 -2.19 -22.95
CA THR A 106 18.19 -2.67 -21.98
C THR A 106 18.74 -1.74 -20.89
N LEU A 107 18.47 -2.10 -19.63
CA LEU A 107 19.19 -1.63 -18.44
C LEU A 107 20.72 -1.64 -18.67
N VAL A 108 21.34 -0.46 -18.58
CA VAL A 108 22.80 -0.35 -18.60
C VAL A 108 23.35 -0.92 -17.29
N GLU A 109 23.75 -2.19 -17.30
CA GLU A 109 24.54 -2.75 -16.21
C GLU A 109 25.91 -2.05 -16.18
N ILE A 110 26.08 -1.13 -15.23
CA ILE A 110 27.41 -0.58 -14.93
C ILE A 110 28.26 -1.76 -14.41
N PRO A 111 29.43 -2.07 -15.01
CA PRO A 111 30.27 -3.14 -14.54
C PRO A 111 30.86 -2.80 -13.17
N ILE A 112 30.20 -3.20 -12.10
CA ILE A 112 30.76 -3.13 -10.75
C ILE A 112 31.74 -4.29 -10.60
N ALA A 113 33.01 -3.96 -10.37
CA ALA A 113 34.03 -4.96 -10.08
C ALA A 113 33.72 -5.63 -8.74
N MET A 114 33.53 -6.95 -8.78
CA MET A 114 33.28 -7.77 -7.60
C MET A 114 34.55 -8.57 -7.27
N PRO A 115 34.83 -8.81 -5.97
CA PRO A 115 35.85 -9.78 -5.58
C PRO A 115 35.45 -11.19 -6.04
N ASP A 116 36.41 -12.11 -6.03
CA ASP A 116 36.15 -13.51 -6.33
C ASP A 116 35.37 -14.14 -5.16
N ILE A 117 34.10 -14.42 -5.39
CA ILE A 117 33.18 -15.05 -4.42
C ILE A 117 32.86 -16.45 -4.95
N THR A 118 33.30 -17.47 -4.22
CA THR A 118 33.15 -18.86 -4.63
C THR A 118 31.80 -19.44 -4.18
N SER A 119 31.39 -20.58 -4.74
CA SER A 119 30.19 -21.30 -4.27
C SER A 119 30.26 -21.67 -2.79
N THR A 120 31.45 -22.01 -2.29
CA THR A 120 31.68 -22.30 -0.87
C THR A 120 31.41 -21.08 0.01
N ASP A 121 31.77 -19.88 -0.46
CA ASP A 121 31.49 -18.63 0.27
C ASP A 121 29.99 -18.34 0.32
N LEU A 122 29.26 -18.60 -0.78
CA LEU A 122 27.81 -18.45 -0.84
C LEU A 122 27.10 -19.43 0.11
N ASP A 123 27.52 -20.70 0.12
CA ASP A 123 26.96 -21.70 1.04
C ASP A 123 27.24 -21.37 2.49
N PHE A 124 28.48 -20.99 2.81
CA PHE A 124 28.84 -20.58 4.15
C PHE A 124 28.05 -19.35 4.61
N ALA A 125 27.85 -18.37 3.72
CA ALA A 125 26.99 -17.22 4.01
C ALA A 125 25.54 -17.63 4.28
N GLY A 126 25.00 -18.58 3.51
CA GLY A 126 23.66 -19.13 3.73
C GLY A 126 23.51 -19.84 5.08
N GLN A 127 24.50 -20.63 5.49
CA GLN A 127 24.53 -21.30 6.80
C GLN A 127 24.55 -20.29 7.95
N GLU A 128 25.39 -19.26 7.84
CA GLU A 128 25.46 -18.18 8.83
C GLU A 128 24.15 -17.39 8.91
N GLY A 129 23.50 -17.14 7.76
CA GLY A 129 22.18 -16.52 7.69
C GLY A 129 21.14 -17.29 8.52
N ARG A 130 21.03 -18.62 8.32
CA ARG A 130 20.14 -19.48 9.12
C ARG A 130 20.48 -19.45 10.60
N SER A 131 21.78 -19.50 10.94
CA SER A 131 22.27 -19.44 12.32
C SER A 131 21.89 -18.14 13.02
N ILE A 132 21.94 -17.00 12.32
CA ILE A 132 21.48 -15.70 12.85
C ILE A 132 19.97 -15.72 13.10
N VAL A 133 19.18 -16.19 12.15
CA VAL A 133 17.71 -16.27 12.31
C VAL A 133 17.33 -17.18 13.49
N GLN A 134 18.02 -18.31 13.67
CA GLN A 134 17.81 -19.20 14.81
C GLN A 134 18.13 -18.53 16.16
N ARG A 135 19.14 -17.64 16.20
CA ARG A 135 19.43 -16.85 17.41
C ARG A 135 18.34 -15.84 17.72
N ILE A 136 17.70 -15.26 16.69
CA ILE A 136 16.55 -14.37 16.85
C ILE A 136 15.37 -15.15 17.44
N ASP A 137 15.10 -16.37 16.99
CA ASP A 137 14.05 -17.22 17.57
C ASP A 137 14.29 -17.49 19.07
N ASN A 138 15.55 -17.73 19.45
CA ASN A 138 15.92 -17.93 20.86
C ASN A 138 15.69 -16.66 21.70
N LEU A 139 15.99 -15.47 21.14
CA LEU A 139 15.72 -14.20 21.79
C LEU A 139 14.21 -13.98 21.96
N GLU A 140 13.41 -14.23 20.92
CA GLU A 140 11.95 -14.11 20.99
C GLU A 140 11.35 -15.04 22.06
N ALA A 141 11.82 -16.28 22.15
CA ALA A 141 11.40 -17.21 23.21
C ALA A 141 11.81 -16.73 24.62
N GLU A 142 12.95 -16.05 24.75
CA GLU A 142 13.34 -15.40 25.99
C GLU A 142 12.42 -14.22 26.35
N LEU A 143 12.14 -13.33 25.39
CA LEU A 143 11.24 -12.19 25.58
C LEU A 143 9.84 -12.66 26.02
N GLN A 144 9.33 -13.71 25.37
CA GLN A 144 8.04 -14.31 25.73
C GLN A 144 8.04 -14.87 27.16
N ARG A 145 9.09 -15.62 27.56
CA ARG A 145 9.21 -16.15 28.93
C ARG A 145 9.29 -15.05 30.00
N ARG A 146 9.84 -13.88 29.64
CA ARG A 146 9.90 -12.69 30.52
C ARG A 146 8.59 -11.89 30.52
N GLY A 147 7.59 -12.27 29.72
CA GLY A 147 6.34 -11.51 29.58
C GLY A 147 6.49 -10.20 28.80
N LEU A 148 7.60 -10.03 28.07
CA LEU A 148 7.88 -8.88 27.21
C LEU A 148 7.19 -9.08 25.85
N ILE A 149 5.86 -9.00 25.88
CA ILE A 149 4.99 -9.19 24.73
C ILE A 149 4.06 -7.98 24.56
N VAL A 150 3.52 -7.82 23.36
CA VAL A 150 2.51 -6.79 23.09
C VAL A 150 1.21 -7.15 23.80
N LYS A 151 0.77 -6.27 24.71
CA LYS A 151 -0.42 -6.51 25.53
C LYS A 151 -1.68 -6.20 24.73
N LYS A 152 -2.64 -7.13 24.71
CA LYS A 152 -3.94 -6.92 24.04
C LYS A 152 -4.62 -5.64 24.52
N GLY A 153 -5.00 -4.78 23.58
CA GLY A 153 -5.64 -3.49 23.87
C GLY A 153 -4.67 -2.35 24.24
N SER A 154 -3.36 -2.57 24.21
CA SER A 154 -2.37 -1.49 24.30
C SER A 154 -2.27 -0.72 22.96
N ALA A 155 -1.63 0.46 22.98
CA ALA A 155 -1.44 1.25 21.76
C ALA A 155 -0.62 0.50 20.70
N GLU A 156 0.38 -0.27 21.13
CA GLU A 156 1.20 -1.13 20.28
C GLU A 156 0.34 -2.19 19.59
N TYR A 157 -0.59 -2.81 20.33
CA TYR A 157 -1.52 -3.79 19.78
C TYR A 157 -2.43 -3.18 18.70
N PHE A 158 -2.93 -1.95 18.91
CA PHE A 158 -3.73 -1.22 17.91
C PHE A 158 -2.91 -0.86 16.67
N LEU A 159 -1.63 -0.53 16.83
CA LEU A 159 -0.73 -0.27 15.71
C LEU A 159 -0.51 -1.53 14.88
N GLU A 160 -0.22 -2.66 15.53
CA GLU A 160 -0.01 -3.95 14.85
C GLU A 160 -1.26 -4.46 14.13
N ALA A 161 -2.45 -4.22 14.68
CA ALA A 161 -3.71 -4.55 14.04
C ALA A 161 -3.89 -3.86 12.66
N GLN A 162 -3.19 -2.77 12.37
CA GLN A 162 -3.20 -2.11 11.05
C GLN A 162 -2.44 -2.89 9.97
N PHE A 163 -1.62 -3.87 10.38
CA PHE A 163 -0.84 -4.72 9.48
C PHE A 163 -1.33 -6.18 9.52
N ASP A 164 -2.49 -6.42 10.14
CA ASP A 164 -3.08 -7.74 10.35
C ASP A 164 -3.53 -8.38 9.04
N GLY A 165 -2.91 -9.52 8.72
CA GLY A 165 -3.22 -10.36 7.57
C GLY A 165 -2.98 -11.83 7.91
N ASP A 166 -2.40 -12.61 7.00
CA ASP A 166 -2.06 -14.01 7.28
C ASP A 166 -0.75 -14.08 8.08
N LYS A 167 -0.87 -14.02 9.41
CA LYS A 167 0.26 -13.99 10.34
C LYS A 167 1.24 -15.14 10.15
N ARG A 168 0.74 -16.34 9.84
CA ARG A 168 1.59 -17.53 9.65
C ARG A 168 2.44 -17.37 8.39
N LYS A 169 1.83 -17.01 7.25
CA LYS A 169 2.59 -16.77 6.02
C LYS A 169 3.55 -15.60 6.12
N VAL A 170 3.16 -14.51 6.78
CA VAL A 170 4.05 -13.36 7.03
C VAL A 170 5.26 -13.79 7.85
N TRP A 171 5.05 -14.60 8.88
CA TRP A 171 6.15 -15.11 9.71
C TRP A 171 7.06 -16.05 8.92
N GLU A 172 6.51 -17.05 8.23
CA GLU A 172 7.26 -18.03 7.41
C GLU A 172 8.13 -17.33 6.37
N LEU A 173 7.52 -16.52 5.50
CA LEU A 173 8.23 -15.78 4.45
C LEU A 173 9.19 -14.73 5.04
N GLY A 174 8.88 -14.22 6.23
CA GLY A 174 9.76 -13.30 6.94
C GLY A 174 11.06 -13.92 7.38
N ARG A 175 11.05 -15.19 7.81
CA ARG A 175 12.25 -15.96 8.15
C ARG A 175 13.08 -16.27 6.92
N ASP A 176 12.42 -16.65 5.84
CA ASP A 176 13.06 -16.92 4.54
C ASP A 176 13.76 -15.67 4.01
N GLY A 177 13.04 -14.54 3.94
CA GLY A 177 13.58 -13.26 3.50
C GLY A 177 14.70 -12.75 4.41
N LEU A 178 14.56 -12.89 5.73
CA LEU A 178 15.60 -12.48 6.68
C LEU A 178 16.85 -13.35 6.55
N THR A 179 16.70 -14.66 6.31
CA THR A 179 17.83 -15.57 6.07
C THR A 179 18.67 -15.09 4.88
N GLY A 180 18.03 -14.73 3.77
CA GLY A 180 18.72 -14.17 2.60
C GLY A 180 19.41 -12.82 2.88
N VAL A 181 18.77 -11.95 3.66
CA VAL A 181 19.35 -10.65 4.07
C VAL A 181 20.58 -10.85 4.96
N GLU A 182 20.52 -11.71 5.96
CA GLU A 182 21.65 -11.98 6.88
C GLU A 182 22.81 -12.71 6.16
N ALA A 183 22.49 -13.62 5.23
CA ALA A 183 23.48 -14.24 4.36
C ALA A 183 24.17 -13.19 3.47
N THR A 184 23.41 -12.24 2.92
CA THR A 184 23.97 -11.11 2.16
C THR A 184 24.89 -10.25 3.04
N LEU A 185 24.46 -9.88 4.25
CA LEU A 185 25.29 -9.14 5.21
C LEU A 185 26.57 -9.90 5.57
N ARG A 186 26.53 -11.23 5.64
CA ARG A 186 27.72 -12.05 5.86
C ARG A 186 28.74 -11.86 4.73
N LEU A 187 28.33 -11.89 3.47
CA LEU A 187 29.21 -11.63 2.32
C LEU A 187 29.78 -10.21 2.36
N VAL A 188 28.94 -9.20 2.65
CA VAL A 188 29.38 -7.80 2.76
C VAL A 188 30.51 -7.65 3.77
N ARG A 189 30.38 -8.28 4.95
CA ARG A 189 31.41 -8.23 6.01
C ARG A 189 32.66 -9.01 5.63
N THR A 190 32.53 -10.21 5.05
CA THR A 190 33.66 -11.07 4.68
C THR A 190 34.54 -10.41 3.62
N PHE A 191 33.93 -9.80 2.61
CA PHE A 191 34.64 -9.22 1.46
C PHE A 191 34.79 -7.69 1.55
N GLN A 192 34.35 -7.06 2.65
CA GLN A 192 34.40 -5.61 2.87
C GLN A 192 33.80 -4.81 1.71
N LEU A 193 32.63 -5.24 1.24
CA LEU A 193 31.98 -4.67 0.06
C LEU A 193 31.49 -3.24 0.32
N SER A 194 31.71 -2.35 -0.65
CA SER A 194 31.09 -1.03 -0.66
C SER A 194 29.57 -1.11 -0.83
N SER A 195 28.83 -0.07 -0.43
CA SER A 195 27.36 -0.05 -0.57
C SER A 195 26.89 -0.30 -2.02
N ALA A 196 27.65 0.13 -3.03
CA ALA A 196 27.33 -0.12 -4.44
C ALA A 196 27.54 -1.61 -4.82
N GLN A 197 28.65 -2.22 -4.38
CA GLN A 197 28.89 -3.65 -4.56
C GLN A 197 27.86 -4.50 -3.83
N SER A 198 27.48 -4.11 -2.60
CA SER A 198 26.47 -4.80 -1.81
C SER A 198 25.09 -4.74 -2.46
N ARG A 199 24.67 -3.55 -2.92
CA ARG A 199 23.31 -3.33 -3.46
C ARG A 199 23.11 -3.92 -4.85
N GLU A 200 24.06 -3.70 -5.75
CA GLU A 200 23.93 -4.08 -7.16
C GLU A 200 24.81 -5.27 -7.52
N GLY A 201 26.03 -5.34 -7.00
CA GLY A 201 26.99 -6.39 -7.35
C GLY A 201 26.61 -7.77 -6.85
N LEU A 202 26.08 -7.88 -5.62
CA LEU A 202 25.67 -9.16 -5.04
C LEU A 202 24.45 -9.79 -5.74
N ARG A 203 23.66 -9.01 -6.47
CA ARG A 203 22.50 -9.50 -7.23
C ARG A 203 22.89 -10.44 -8.37
N ARG A 204 24.17 -10.48 -8.75
CA ARG A 204 24.71 -11.43 -9.75
C ARG A 204 24.83 -12.86 -9.22
N PHE A 205 24.75 -13.05 -7.90
CA PHE A 205 24.86 -14.37 -7.27
C PHE A 205 23.47 -14.88 -6.88
N SER A 206 23.13 -16.07 -7.37
CA SER A 206 21.84 -16.73 -7.10
C SER A 206 21.85 -17.49 -5.79
N LEU A 207 20.71 -17.46 -5.08
CA LEU A 207 20.43 -18.29 -3.91
C LEU A 207 20.03 -19.73 -4.28
N GLN A 208 19.57 -19.99 -5.52
CA GLN A 208 19.09 -21.31 -5.98
C GLN A 208 20.14 -22.42 -5.83
N ASN A 209 21.42 -22.08 -5.95
CA ASN A 209 22.53 -23.03 -5.92
C ASN A 209 23.24 -23.04 -4.57
N THR A 210 22.51 -22.74 -3.49
CA THR A 210 23.06 -22.66 -2.13
C THR A 210 22.25 -23.50 -1.15
N VAL A 211 22.78 -23.68 0.06
CA VAL A 211 22.07 -24.31 1.20
C VAL A 211 20.76 -23.60 1.62
N ILE A 212 20.44 -22.42 1.10
CA ILE A 212 19.21 -21.66 1.39
C ILE A 212 18.29 -21.53 0.17
N ALA A 213 18.44 -22.40 -0.83
CA ALA A 213 17.60 -22.41 -2.03
C ALA A 213 16.09 -22.63 -1.74
N ASP A 214 15.77 -23.30 -0.63
CA ASP A 214 14.41 -23.50 -0.11
C ASP A 214 13.72 -22.19 0.31
N THR A 215 14.47 -21.11 0.54
CA THR A 215 13.91 -19.78 0.84
C THR A 215 13.38 -19.05 -0.39
N CYS A 216 13.63 -19.58 -1.60
CA CYS A 216 13.27 -18.89 -2.82
C CYS A 216 11.78 -19.01 -3.19
N PRO A 217 11.17 -17.95 -3.73
CA PRO A 217 9.78 -18.00 -4.19
C PRO A 217 9.55 -19.09 -5.23
N ILE A 218 8.42 -19.79 -5.10
CA ILE A 218 7.98 -20.81 -6.06
C ILE A 218 6.96 -20.18 -7.04
N ASN A 219 7.13 -20.47 -8.32
CA ASN A 219 6.18 -20.07 -9.37
C ASN A 219 4.91 -20.94 -9.28
N PRO A 220 3.72 -20.33 -9.16
CA PRO A 220 2.48 -21.07 -9.05
C PRO A 220 2.09 -21.68 -10.41
N PRO A 221 1.48 -22.88 -10.44
CA PRO A 221 0.90 -23.42 -11.66
C PRO A 221 -0.35 -22.62 -12.06
N CYS A 222 -0.50 -22.32 -13.35
CA CYS A 222 -1.62 -21.51 -13.82
C CYS A 222 -2.88 -22.33 -14.14
N PRO A 223 -4.04 -21.98 -13.57
CA PRO A 223 -5.28 -22.68 -13.84
C PRO A 223 -5.87 -22.28 -15.20
N THR A 224 -6.49 -23.25 -15.90
CA THR A 224 -7.25 -22.98 -17.12
C THR A 224 -8.65 -22.46 -16.77
N THR A 225 -8.77 -21.14 -16.61
CA THR A 225 -10.04 -20.49 -16.26
C THR A 225 -10.11 -19.07 -16.82
N LYS A 226 -11.33 -18.57 -17.07
CA LYS A 226 -11.57 -17.17 -17.46
C LYS A 226 -11.61 -16.19 -16.28
N TYR A 227 -11.59 -16.70 -15.06
CA TYR A 227 -11.71 -15.91 -13.84
C TYR A 227 -10.36 -15.65 -13.20
N ARG A 228 -10.18 -14.48 -12.59
CA ARG A 228 -8.99 -14.16 -11.80
C ARG A 228 -8.88 -15.12 -10.61
N THR A 229 -7.65 -15.50 -10.28
CA THR A 229 -7.31 -16.20 -9.04
C THR A 229 -7.54 -15.29 -7.83
N SER A 230 -7.75 -15.86 -6.64
CA SER A 230 -7.94 -15.04 -5.43
C SER A 230 -6.63 -14.43 -4.92
N ASP A 231 -5.49 -15.01 -5.26
CA ASP A 231 -4.16 -14.56 -4.84
C ASP A 231 -3.48 -13.64 -5.89
N GLY A 232 -4.14 -13.38 -7.03
CA GLY A 232 -3.61 -12.54 -8.10
C GLY A 232 -2.59 -13.22 -9.02
N SER A 233 -2.23 -14.49 -8.74
CA SER A 233 -1.32 -15.25 -9.59
C SER A 233 -1.88 -15.47 -11.00
N CYS A 234 -1.01 -15.66 -11.98
CA CYS A 234 -1.37 -15.99 -13.37
C CYS A 234 -2.26 -14.96 -14.07
N ASN A 235 -2.27 -13.72 -13.59
CA ASN A 235 -2.83 -12.58 -14.33
C ASN A 235 -1.95 -12.27 -15.54
N ASN A 236 -0.63 -12.27 -15.34
CA ASN A 236 0.36 -12.35 -16.40
C ASN A 236 0.78 -13.82 -16.60
N LEU A 237 0.70 -14.32 -17.83
CA LEU A 237 1.00 -15.73 -18.14
C LEU A 237 2.50 -16.00 -18.36
N GLN A 238 3.29 -14.96 -18.68
CA GLN A 238 4.75 -15.06 -18.82
C GLN A 238 5.43 -14.96 -17.46
N HIS A 239 4.86 -14.13 -16.58
CA HIS A 239 5.32 -13.90 -15.21
C HIS A 239 4.17 -14.13 -14.20
N PRO A 240 3.83 -15.41 -13.91
CA PRO A 240 2.70 -15.77 -13.05
C PRO A 240 2.71 -15.15 -11.65
N GLU A 241 3.86 -14.70 -11.18
CA GLU A 241 4.09 -14.08 -9.88
C GLU A 241 3.87 -12.56 -9.84
N TRP A 242 3.82 -11.88 -10.99
CA TRP A 242 3.64 -10.43 -10.99
C TRP A 242 2.30 -10.02 -10.42
N GLY A 243 2.34 -9.16 -9.41
CA GLY A 243 1.15 -8.64 -8.73
C GLY A 243 0.41 -9.65 -7.83
N LYS A 244 0.94 -10.86 -7.60
CA LYS A 244 0.36 -11.80 -6.63
C LYS A 244 0.56 -11.32 -5.19
N THR A 245 -0.29 -11.77 -4.27
CA THR A 245 -0.11 -11.57 -2.82
C THR A 245 1.13 -12.32 -2.29
N PHE A 246 1.65 -11.86 -1.15
CA PHE A 246 2.86 -12.39 -0.50
C PHE A 246 4.08 -12.36 -1.42
N HIS A 247 4.20 -11.27 -2.18
CA HIS A 247 5.31 -11.01 -3.08
C HIS A 247 5.96 -9.66 -2.76
N THR A 248 7.17 -9.45 -3.28
CA THR A 248 7.89 -8.18 -3.14
C THR A 248 7.14 -7.03 -3.82
N TYR A 249 7.25 -5.83 -3.24
CA TYR A 249 6.92 -4.59 -3.96
C TYR A 249 7.92 -4.34 -5.10
N ALA A 250 7.46 -3.69 -6.17
CA ALA A 250 8.33 -3.15 -7.21
C ALA A 250 9.13 -1.92 -6.71
N ARG A 251 10.22 -1.60 -7.40
CA ARG A 251 11.06 -0.45 -7.07
C ARG A 251 11.35 0.39 -8.30
N VAL A 252 10.96 1.67 -8.23
CA VAL A 252 11.36 2.70 -9.21
C VAL A 252 12.85 3.02 -9.10
N LEU A 253 13.41 2.91 -7.89
CA LEU A 253 14.82 3.14 -7.61
C LEU A 253 15.38 2.04 -6.71
N PRO A 254 16.68 1.72 -6.84
CA PRO A 254 17.35 0.85 -5.89
C PRO A 254 17.20 1.36 -4.45
N PRO A 255 17.08 0.44 -3.47
CA PRO A 255 16.90 0.82 -2.06
C PRO A 255 18.11 1.59 -1.51
N ARG A 256 17.85 2.46 -0.53
CA ARG A 256 18.88 3.27 0.14
C ARG A 256 18.91 2.93 1.63
N TYR A 257 19.65 1.88 1.96
CA TYR A 257 20.06 1.52 3.32
C TYR A 257 21.48 2.05 3.60
N ALA A 258 21.83 2.31 4.86
CA ALA A 258 23.15 2.85 5.21
C ALA A 258 24.30 1.90 4.83
N ASP A 259 24.10 0.61 5.08
CA ASP A 259 25.00 -0.50 4.71
C ASP A 259 24.76 -1.01 3.28
N GLY A 260 23.83 -0.40 2.54
CA GLY A 260 23.39 -0.87 1.22
C GLY A 260 22.46 -2.09 1.23
N ILE A 261 22.22 -2.72 2.39
CA ILE A 261 21.48 -3.99 2.50
C ILE A 261 20.25 -3.91 3.41
N ASN A 262 20.39 -3.46 4.67
CA ASN A 262 19.34 -3.60 5.67
C ASN A 262 19.32 -2.50 6.74
N GLU A 263 20.42 -1.78 7.01
CA GLU A 263 20.44 -0.75 8.05
C GLU A 263 19.62 0.50 7.69
N ALA A 264 18.95 1.09 8.68
CA ALA A 264 18.20 2.32 8.50
C ALA A 264 19.08 3.41 7.86
N ARG A 265 18.51 4.18 6.93
CA ARG A 265 19.25 5.18 6.17
C ARG A 265 19.94 6.19 7.09
N ALA A 266 21.21 6.48 6.81
CA ALA A 266 21.96 7.56 7.44
C ALA A 266 21.74 8.91 6.71
N SER A 267 22.03 10.00 7.43
CA SER A 267 22.14 11.35 6.88
C SER A 267 23.31 11.44 5.89
N TYR A 268 23.34 12.51 5.09
CA TYR A 268 24.36 12.72 4.05
C TYR A 268 25.78 12.85 4.62
N ASP A 269 25.90 13.27 5.89
CA ASP A 269 27.14 13.40 6.65
C ASP A 269 27.51 12.11 7.42
N GLY A 270 26.75 11.02 7.24
CA GLY A 270 26.92 9.76 7.94
C GLY A 270 26.30 9.73 9.35
N GLY A 271 25.72 10.85 9.81
CA GLY A 271 25.02 10.94 11.09
C GLY A 271 23.62 10.32 11.08
N PRO A 272 22.93 10.27 12.24
CA PRO A 272 21.54 9.84 12.30
C PRO A 272 20.61 10.85 11.62
N LEU A 273 19.53 10.36 11.01
CA LEU A 273 18.43 11.21 10.56
C LEU A 273 17.65 11.79 11.77
N PRO A 274 17.00 12.95 11.64
CA PRO A 274 16.13 13.48 12.68
C PRO A 274 15.00 12.49 12.99
N SER A 275 14.54 12.48 14.24
CA SER A 275 13.43 11.62 14.63
C SER A 275 12.18 11.92 13.80
N ALA A 276 11.44 10.88 13.38
CA ALA A 276 10.15 11.05 12.72
C ALA A 276 9.16 11.88 13.55
N ARG A 277 9.24 11.82 14.89
CA ARG A 277 8.42 12.67 15.77
C ARG A 277 8.81 14.13 15.69
N GLU A 278 10.11 14.42 15.67
CA GLU A 278 10.61 15.78 15.55
C GLU A 278 10.21 16.39 14.20
N VAL A 279 10.31 15.61 13.12
CA VAL A 279 9.84 16.03 11.79
C VAL A 279 8.33 16.27 11.81
N SER A 280 7.53 15.36 12.39
CA SER A 280 6.08 15.53 12.53
C SER A 280 5.73 16.83 13.26
N GLN A 281 6.40 17.14 14.38
CA GLN A 281 6.15 18.37 15.15
C GLN A 281 6.49 19.65 14.38
N ARG A 282 7.54 19.61 13.54
CA ARG A 282 8.05 20.81 12.86
C ARG A 282 7.43 21.02 11.48
N ALA A 283 7.10 19.94 10.78
CA ALA A 283 6.66 19.99 9.38
C ALA A 283 5.16 19.76 9.20
N ILE A 284 4.48 19.17 10.18
CA ILE A 284 3.06 18.85 10.10
C ILE A 284 2.33 19.62 11.20
N SER A 285 1.35 20.42 10.82
CA SER A 285 0.50 21.14 11.77
C SER A 285 -0.94 20.65 11.69
N SER A 286 -1.71 20.92 12.74
CA SER A 286 -3.12 20.57 12.80
C SER A 286 -3.94 21.82 12.55
N GLU A 287 -4.55 21.90 11.38
CA GLU A 287 -5.47 22.96 10.98
C GLU A 287 -6.70 22.37 10.30
N ASP A 288 -7.88 22.88 10.65
CA ASP A 288 -9.14 22.51 9.99
C ASP A 288 -9.29 23.33 8.70
N ARG A 289 -8.99 22.69 7.56
CA ARG A 289 -9.07 23.27 6.21
C ARG A 289 -9.93 22.41 5.30
N PRO A 290 -11.27 22.46 5.42
CA PRO A 290 -12.16 21.64 4.59
C PRO A 290 -12.01 21.96 3.10
N SER A 291 -11.92 20.91 2.29
CA SER A 291 -11.90 20.98 0.85
C SER A 291 -13.22 21.51 0.29
N ARG A 292 -13.13 22.40 -0.70
CA ARG A 292 -14.28 22.87 -1.48
C ARG A 292 -14.62 21.98 -2.67
N LYS A 293 -13.79 20.98 -2.96
CA LYS A 293 -13.87 20.16 -4.19
C LYS A 293 -14.33 18.73 -3.95
N VAL A 294 -14.04 18.19 -2.77
CA VAL A 294 -14.25 16.77 -2.48
C VAL A 294 -14.87 16.57 -1.10
N THR A 295 -15.70 15.54 -0.98
CA THR A 295 -16.34 15.14 0.27
C THR A 295 -15.55 14.02 0.94
N VAL A 296 -15.95 13.64 2.16
CA VAL A 296 -15.38 12.50 2.88
C VAL A 296 -15.46 11.20 2.06
N ALA A 297 -16.42 11.05 1.14
CA ALA A 297 -16.45 9.93 0.20
C ALA A 297 -15.15 9.78 -0.62
N PHE A 298 -14.52 10.88 -1.03
CA PHE A 298 -13.25 10.84 -1.76
C PHE A 298 -12.09 10.35 -0.88
N SER A 299 -11.99 10.86 0.36
CA SER A 299 -11.01 10.39 1.35
C SER A 299 -11.20 8.90 1.62
N LEU A 300 -12.44 8.46 1.77
CA LEU A 300 -12.78 7.07 2.06
C LEU A 300 -12.50 6.15 0.87
N TRP A 301 -12.79 6.58 -0.36
CA TRP A 301 -12.45 5.84 -1.58
C TRP A 301 -10.92 5.70 -1.72
N SER A 302 -10.16 6.75 -1.42
CA SER A 302 -8.70 6.70 -1.38
C SER A 302 -8.20 5.64 -0.41
N GLN A 303 -8.77 5.57 0.79
CA GLN A 303 -8.42 4.56 1.79
C GLN A 303 -8.78 3.14 1.32
N PHE A 304 -10.00 2.96 0.82
CA PHE A 304 -10.50 1.68 0.31
C PHE A 304 -9.60 1.13 -0.81
N LEU A 305 -9.23 1.99 -1.78
CA LEU A 305 -8.35 1.63 -2.89
C LEU A 305 -6.92 1.33 -2.41
N ALA A 306 -6.36 2.13 -1.50
CA ALA A 306 -5.02 1.87 -0.96
C ALA A 306 -4.93 0.52 -0.25
N TYR A 307 -6.03 0.07 0.39
CA TYR A 307 -6.10 -1.23 1.05
C TYR A 307 -6.26 -2.39 0.09
N ASP A 308 -6.94 -2.19 -1.05
CA ASP A 308 -7.04 -3.20 -2.12
C ASP A 308 -5.67 -3.46 -2.77
N LEU A 309 -4.79 -2.45 -2.80
CA LEU A 309 -3.50 -2.51 -3.50
C LEU A 309 -2.31 -2.84 -2.58
N SER A 310 -2.38 -2.47 -1.29
CA SER A 310 -1.21 -2.61 -0.40
C SER A 310 -1.54 -2.97 1.05
N LEU A 311 -0.76 -3.91 1.56
CA LEU A 311 -0.70 -4.28 2.97
C LEU A 311 0.71 -4.79 3.28
N THR A 312 1.57 -3.88 3.76
CA THR A 312 2.94 -4.25 4.12
C THR A 312 2.96 -5.16 5.34
N GLY A 313 3.66 -6.29 5.26
CA GLY A 313 3.87 -7.17 6.42
C GLY A 313 4.72 -6.51 7.51
N ALA A 314 4.29 -6.62 8.77
CA ALA A 314 5.11 -6.31 9.94
C ALA A 314 5.89 -7.55 10.38
N THR A 315 7.10 -7.37 10.94
CA THR A 315 7.84 -8.51 11.52
C THR A 315 7.10 -9.02 12.77
N LEU A 316 6.89 -10.32 12.84
CA LEU A 316 6.22 -11.02 13.95
C LEU A 316 7.22 -11.95 14.65
N ALA A 317 6.99 -12.21 15.94
CA ALA A 317 7.74 -13.22 16.69
C ALA A 317 7.30 -14.65 16.31
N GLY A 318 8.08 -15.66 16.74
CA GLY A 318 7.88 -17.09 16.49
C GLY A 318 6.49 -17.66 16.81
N ASN A 319 5.75 -17.02 17.72
CA ASN A 319 4.40 -17.39 18.10
C ASN A 319 3.30 -16.68 17.27
N GLY A 320 3.69 -15.88 16.26
CA GLY A 320 2.79 -15.05 15.46
C GLY A 320 2.30 -13.79 16.19
N GLU A 321 2.86 -13.44 17.34
CA GLU A 321 2.53 -12.23 18.09
C GLU A 321 3.46 -11.07 17.75
N GLY A 322 3.05 -9.89 18.22
CA GLY A 322 3.79 -8.64 18.12
C GLY A 322 5.10 -8.61 18.88
N ILE A 323 6.00 -7.74 18.42
CA ILE A 323 7.32 -7.51 19.04
C ILE A 323 7.25 -6.21 19.84
N VAL A 324 7.58 -6.22 21.12
CA VAL A 324 7.60 -5.00 21.95
C VAL A 324 8.97 -4.30 21.90
N CYS A 325 8.99 -2.98 21.66
CA CYS A 325 10.23 -2.22 21.48
C CYS A 325 10.48 -1.12 22.53
N CYS A 326 9.43 -0.63 23.21
CA CYS A 326 9.52 0.48 24.16
C CYS A 326 9.26 0.06 25.62
N HIS A 327 9.42 -1.22 25.95
CA HIS A 327 9.25 -1.67 27.33
C HIS A 327 10.43 -1.15 28.19
N PRO A 328 10.19 -0.68 29.44
CA PRO A 328 11.27 -0.20 30.32
C PRO A 328 12.45 -1.17 30.45
N ASP A 329 12.18 -2.46 30.71
CA ASP A 329 13.21 -3.51 30.79
C ASP A 329 14.08 -3.62 29.52
N ILE A 330 13.52 -3.34 28.34
CA ILE A 330 14.26 -3.34 27.07
C ILE A 330 15.11 -2.07 26.94
N GLN A 331 14.57 -0.93 27.38
CA GLN A 331 15.32 0.35 27.39
C GLN A 331 16.50 0.30 28.35
N GLU A 332 16.36 -0.40 29.48
CA GLU A 332 17.43 -0.61 30.47
C GLU A 332 18.46 -1.67 30.03
N ASN A 333 18.06 -2.63 29.20
CA ASN A 333 18.92 -3.71 28.73
C ASN A 333 18.86 -3.89 27.21
N PRO A 334 19.80 -3.27 26.46
CA PRO A 334 19.85 -3.37 25.00
C PRO A 334 19.99 -4.80 24.44
N ARG A 335 20.41 -5.79 25.25
CA ARG A 335 20.46 -7.20 24.81
C ARG A 335 19.07 -7.80 24.58
N LEU A 336 18.03 -7.20 25.17
CA LEU A 336 16.64 -7.60 24.97
C LEU A 336 15.99 -6.87 23.79
N LEU A 337 16.68 -5.92 23.15
CA LEU A 337 16.15 -5.21 22.00
C LEU A 337 16.13 -6.14 20.78
N HIS A 338 14.93 -6.44 20.29
CA HIS A 338 14.76 -7.25 19.10
C HIS A 338 15.39 -6.55 17.87
N PRO A 339 16.13 -7.25 16.97
CA PRO A 339 16.75 -6.63 15.80
C PRO A 339 15.77 -5.96 14.80
N ALA A 340 14.49 -6.33 14.88
CA ALA A 340 13.41 -5.72 14.10
C ALA A 340 12.84 -4.44 14.74
N CYS A 341 13.23 -4.10 15.98
CA CYS A 341 12.80 -2.86 16.61
C CYS A 341 13.50 -1.66 15.99
N LEU A 342 12.72 -0.63 15.66
CA LEU A 342 13.25 0.67 15.23
C LEU A 342 12.43 1.76 15.92
N PRO A 343 12.48 1.85 17.27
CA PRO A 343 11.64 2.73 18.05
C PRO A 343 11.88 4.20 17.65
N ILE A 344 10.81 4.98 17.62
CA ILE A 344 10.88 6.40 17.29
C ILE A 344 11.17 7.17 18.58
N HIS A 345 12.33 7.82 18.63
CA HIS A 345 12.71 8.67 19.74
C HIS A 345 11.74 9.86 19.87
N ILE A 346 11.21 10.11 21.07
CA ILE A 346 10.40 11.29 21.37
C ILE A 346 11.29 12.32 22.07
N PRO A 347 11.46 13.55 21.54
CA PRO A 347 12.25 14.59 22.20
C PRO A 347 11.71 14.95 23.59
N ASP A 348 12.59 15.26 24.55
CA ASP A 348 12.20 15.62 25.92
C ASP A 348 11.30 16.85 25.99
N ASN A 349 11.41 17.75 25.01
CA ASN A 349 10.58 18.94 24.88
C ASN A 349 9.32 18.74 24.03
N ASP A 350 8.94 17.50 23.72
CA ASP A 350 7.69 17.23 22.99
C ASP A 350 6.48 17.82 23.76
N PRO A 351 5.67 18.68 23.12
CA PRO A 351 4.60 19.40 23.82
C PRO A 351 3.50 18.48 24.36
N TYR A 352 3.33 17.28 23.77
CA TYR A 352 2.28 16.34 24.16
C TYR A 352 2.84 15.22 25.04
N PHE A 353 3.85 14.50 24.57
CA PHE A 353 4.33 13.28 25.23
C PHE A 353 5.12 13.53 26.52
N ARG A 354 5.68 14.73 26.70
CA ARG A 354 6.28 15.15 27.98
C ARG A 354 5.26 15.15 29.12
N LEU A 355 3.97 15.35 28.83
CA LEU A 355 2.89 15.30 29.83
C LEU A 355 2.62 13.87 30.35
N PHE A 356 3.19 12.85 29.70
CA PHE A 356 2.98 11.44 29.99
C PHE A 356 4.28 10.68 30.26
N ASP A 357 5.41 11.40 30.43
CA ASP A 357 6.75 10.84 30.65
C ASP A 357 7.13 9.79 29.59
N ARG A 358 6.81 10.06 28.31
CA ARG A 358 7.12 9.16 27.19
C ARG A 358 8.28 9.69 26.35
N THR A 359 9.32 8.86 26.20
CA THR A 359 10.51 9.12 25.37
C THR A 359 10.63 8.17 24.16
N CYS A 360 9.73 7.19 24.05
CA CYS A 360 9.79 6.13 23.03
C CYS A 360 8.40 5.90 22.43
N MET A 361 8.30 5.98 21.11
CA MET A 361 7.16 5.50 20.35
C MET A 361 7.49 4.15 19.71
N HIS A 362 6.61 3.18 19.95
CA HIS A 362 6.77 1.82 19.46
C HIS A 362 6.74 1.78 17.93
N PHE A 363 7.71 1.10 17.34
CA PHE A 363 7.76 0.86 15.91
C PHE A 363 8.61 -0.39 15.61
N VAL A 364 8.03 -1.30 14.83
CA VAL A 364 8.66 -2.54 14.37
C VAL A 364 8.83 -2.46 12.86
N ARG A 365 9.98 -2.89 12.37
CA ARG A 365 10.28 -2.90 10.94
C ARG A 365 9.35 -3.84 10.18
N SER A 366 8.99 -3.44 8.97
CA SER A 366 8.30 -4.32 8.02
C SER A 366 9.11 -5.58 7.76
N VAL A 367 8.44 -6.71 7.58
CA VAL A 367 9.03 -8.02 7.32
C VAL A 367 9.95 -8.00 6.08
N ALA A 368 11.03 -8.79 6.10
CA ALA A 368 11.87 -9.02 4.94
C ALA A 368 11.18 -10.05 4.04
N ALA A 369 10.88 -9.68 2.79
CA ALA A 369 10.36 -10.62 1.82
C ALA A 369 11.50 -11.43 1.17
N PRO A 370 11.27 -12.70 0.84
CA PRO A 370 12.13 -13.42 -0.08
C PRO A 370 12.19 -12.66 -1.41
N ARG A 371 13.39 -12.46 -1.96
CA ARG A 371 13.56 -11.71 -3.19
C ARG A 371 12.96 -12.47 -4.37
N SER A 372 12.22 -11.77 -5.23
CA SER A 372 11.57 -12.34 -6.41
C SER A 372 12.54 -12.89 -7.44
N ASP A 373 13.74 -12.32 -7.51
CA ASP A 373 14.83 -12.78 -8.37
C ASP A 373 15.65 -13.93 -7.74
N CYS A 374 15.39 -14.30 -6.48
CA CYS A 374 16.12 -15.33 -5.74
C CYS A 374 17.66 -15.10 -5.78
N THR A 375 18.09 -13.84 -5.60
CA THR A 375 19.50 -13.44 -5.55
C THR A 375 19.90 -12.94 -4.17
N PHE A 376 21.21 -12.86 -3.89
CA PHE A 376 21.72 -12.07 -2.76
C PHE A 376 21.48 -10.58 -3.01
N GLY A 377 21.25 -9.81 -1.94
CA GLY A 377 21.04 -8.37 -2.10
C GLY A 377 20.24 -7.70 -0.98
N PRO A 378 19.78 -6.47 -1.22
CA PRO A 378 19.13 -5.66 -0.19
C PRO A 378 17.76 -6.19 0.23
N ARG A 379 17.34 -5.81 1.44
CA ARG A 379 16.04 -6.13 2.03
C ARG A 379 14.90 -5.57 1.19
N GLU A 380 13.99 -6.46 0.79
CA GLU A 380 12.70 -6.12 0.19
C GLU A 380 11.55 -6.27 1.18
N GLN A 381 10.46 -5.52 0.97
CA GLN A 381 9.26 -5.58 1.80
C GLN A 381 8.16 -6.40 1.11
N LEU A 382 7.39 -7.11 1.94
CA LEU A 382 6.32 -8.01 1.50
C LEU A 382 4.98 -7.27 1.38
N ASN A 383 4.29 -7.44 0.25
CA ASN A 383 2.89 -7.07 0.10
C ASN A 383 2.00 -8.28 0.40
N GLN A 384 1.04 -8.15 1.32
CA GLN A 384 0.12 -9.23 1.70
C GLN A 384 -1.19 -9.25 0.88
N VAL A 385 -1.37 -8.32 -0.05
CA VAL A 385 -2.56 -8.24 -0.93
C VAL A 385 -2.16 -8.28 -2.40
N THR A 386 -3.13 -8.49 -3.28
CA THR A 386 -2.89 -8.46 -4.73
C THR A 386 -2.55 -7.02 -5.15
N ALA A 387 -1.82 -6.85 -6.25
CA ALA A 387 -1.50 -5.54 -6.78
C ALA A 387 -2.58 -4.98 -7.73
N TYR A 388 -3.69 -5.69 -7.87
CA TYR A 388 -4.75 -5.40 -8.83
C TYR A 388 -5.92 -4.72 -8.14
N ILE A 389 -6.62 -3.83 -8.86
CA ILE A 389 -7.93 -3.33 -8.43
C ILE A 389 -8.96 -4.44 -8.70
N ASP A 390 -9.05 -5.42 -7.80
CA ASP A 390 -9.85 -6.62 -7.97
C ASP A 390 -10.81 -6.89 -6.79
N GLY A 391 -10.93 -5.93 -5.87
CA GLY A 391 -11.79 -6.06 -4.70
C GLY A 391 -11.34 -7.16 -3.74
N SER A 392 -10.05 -7.52 -3.72
CA SER A 392 -9.44 -8.37 -2.70
C SER A 392 -9.79 -7.93 -1.28
N THR A 393 -10.00 -6.64 -1.06
CA THR A 393 -10.46 -6.10 0.23
C THR A 393 -11.86 -6.59 0.63
N ILE A 394 -12.70 -6.98 -0.34
CA ILE A 394 -14.04 -7.57 -0.16
C ILE A 394 -13.97 -9.10 -0.12
N TYR A 395 -13.21 -9.71 -1.04
CA TYR A 395 -13.23 -11.16 -1.29
C TYR A 395 -12.13 -11.95 -0.56
N GLY A 396 -11.09 -11.27 -0.09
CA GLY A 396 -9.87 -11.87 0.46
C GLY A 396 -8.85 -12.24 -0.62
N THR A 397 -7.64 -12.55 -0.17
CA THR A 397 -6.46 -12.82 -1.02
C THR A 397 -6.15 -14.32 -1.16
N SER A 398 -7.06 -15.19 -0.70
CA SER A 398 -6.95 -16.64 -0.82
C SER A 398 -8.31 -17.26 -1.11
N GLU A 399 -8.32 -18.42 -1.77
CA GLU A 399 -9.56 -19.15 -2.02
C GLU A 399 -10.22 -19.61 -0.72
N GLU A 400 -9.43 -19.99 0.28
CA GLU A 400 -9.92 -20.30 1.64
C GLU A 400 -10.68 -19.11 2.25
N ARG A 401 -10.09 -17.91 2.26
CA ARG A 401 -10.74 -16.71 2.79
C ARG A 401 -11.98 -16.35 1.99
N THR A 402 -11.90 -16.46 0.66
CA THR A 402 -13.05 -16.24 -0.24
C THR A 402 -14.20 -17.17 0.14
N ASN A 403 -13.93 -18.46 0.33
CA ASN A 403 -14.93 -19.47 0.67
C ASN A 403 -15.53 -19.25 2.07
N ILE A 404 -14.74 -18.80 3.05
CA ILE A 404 -15.25 -18.43 4.38
C ILE A 404 -16.30 -17.31 4.27
N LEU A 405 -16.10 -16.35 3.37
CA LEU A 405 -17.00 -15.20 3.18
C LEU A 405 -18.22 -15.50 2.31
N ARG A 406 -18.23 -16.60 1.56
CA ARG A 406 -19.34 -17.02 0.71
C ARG A 406 -20.46 -17.70 1.50
N SER A 407 -21.69 -17.46 1.08
CA SER A 407 -22.87 -18.17 1.57
C SER A 407 -23.07 -19.52 0.90
N PHE A 408 -22.48 -19.70 -0.29
CA PHE A 408 -22.73 -20.82 -1.20
C PHE A 408 -24.20 -20.96 -1.63
N GLU A 409 -24.96 -19.86 -1.54
CA GLU A 409 -26.34 -19.78 -1.97
C GLU A 409 -26.50 -18.68 -3.02
N LYS A 410 -26.87 -19.07 -4.25
CA LYS A 410 -27.15 -18.16 -5.37
C LYS A 410 -26.04 -17.14 -5.66
N GLY A 411 -24.79 -17.52 -5.46
CA GLY A 411 -23.60 -16.71 -5.71
C GLY A 411 -23.33 -15.63 -4.68
N LYS A 412 -23.97 -15.65 -3.50
CA LYS A 412 -23.92 -14.54 -2.53
C LYS A 412 -22.78 -14.64 -1.53
N LEU A 413 -22.36 -13.49 -1.02
CA LEU A 413 -21.57 -13.35 0.22
C LEU A 413 -22.48 -13.48 1.45
N LYS A 414 -21.92 -14.04 2.53
CA LYS A 414 -22.54 -14.05 3.86
C LYS A 414 -22.76 -12.63 4.36
N TRP A 415 -23.83 -12.41 5.09
CA TRP A 415 -24.17 -11.10 5.65
C TRP A 415 -24.82 -11.28 7.03
N SER A 416 -25.00 -10.19 7.77
CA SER A 416 -25.73 -10.18 9.03
C SER A 416 -26.70 -9.00 9.12
N ILE A 417 -27.69 -9.07 10.01
CA ILE A 417 -28.45 -7.88 10.40
C ILE A 417 -27.80 -7.24 11.60
N THR A 418 -27.43 -5.96 11.48
CA THR A 418 -26.98 -5.14 12.60
C THR A 418 -27.79 -3.86 12.61
N ALA A 419 -28.40 -3.56 13.76
CA ALA A 419 -29.24 -2.38 13.96
C ALA A 419 -30.38 -2.21 12.93
N GLY A 420 -30.90 -3.32 12.39
CA GLY A 420 -31.96 -3.33 11.38
C GLY A 420 -31.47 -3.29 9.93
N GLU A 421 -30.16 -3.28 9.70
CA GLU A 421 -29.52 -3.09 8.40
C GLU A 421 -28.75 -4.33 7.95
N GLN A 422 -28.76 -4.64 6.65
CA GLN A 422 -27.88 -5.67 6.08
C GLN A 422 -26.42 -5.19 6.11
N MET A 423 -25.59 -5.86 6.88
CA MET A 423 -24.19 -5.53 7.08
C MET A 423 -23.30 -6.71 6.70
N LEU A 424 -22.00 -6.47 6.68
CA LEU A 424 -21.00 -7.53 6.73
C LEU A 424 -21.31 -8.57 7.83
N PRO A 425 -20.89 -9.83 7.67
CA PRO A 425 -21.04 -10.84 8.71
C PRO A 425 -20.26 -10.44 9.96
N ARG A 426 -20.80 -10.69 11.16
CA ARG A 426 -20.10 -10.45 12.42
C ARG A 426 -19.00 -11.49 12.62
N ASN A 427 -17.88 -11.09 13.20
CA ASN A 427 -16.76 -11.98 13.49
C ASN A 427 -16.08 -11.58 14.81
N SER A 428 -16.19 -12.46 15.81
CA SER A 428 -15.56 -12.28 17.12
C SER A 428 -14.06 -12.60 17.13
N SER A 429 -13.56 -13.28 16.09
CA SER A 429 -12.14 -13.62 15.93
C SER A 429 -11.33 -12.47 15.34
N VAL A 430 -11.98 -11.47 14.74
CA VAL A 430 -11.33 -10.23 14.30
C VAL A 430 -11.19 -9.32 15.51
N PHE A 431 -10.03 -8.69 15.65
CA PHE A 431 -9.82 -7.73 16.73
C PHE A 431 -10.82 -6.58 16.65
N CYS A 432 -11.46 -6.31 17.79
CA CYS A 432 -12.37 -5.20 17.97
C CYS A 432 -11.99 -4.42 19.22
N ALA A 433 -11.94 -3.10 19.10
CA ALA A 433 -11.60 -2.21 20.20
C ALA A 433 -12.70 -2.18 21.26
N SER A 434 -13.95 -2.09 20.80
CA SER A 434 -15.13 -2.11 21.64
C SER A 434 -15.41 -3.53 22.15
N LYS A 435 -15.59 -3.66 23.46
CA LYS A 435 -15.99 -4.93 24.11
C LYS A 435 -17.49 -5.22 23.93
N ASP A 436 -18.28 -4.19 23.68
CA ASP A 436 -19.75 -4.27 23.64
C ASP A 436 -20.29 -4.51 22.22
N THR A 437 -19.42 -4.46 21.20
CA THR A 437 -19.80 -4.65 19.80
C THR A 437 -18.88 -5.62 19.11
N THR A 438 -19.43 -6.38 18.16
CA THR A 438 -18.64 -7.33 17.36
C THR A 438 -18.17 -6.65 16.09
N CYS A 439 -16.90 -6.86 15.74
CA CYS A 439 -16.37 -6.42 14.46
C CYS A 439 -16.92 -7.26 13.31
N PHE A 440 -16.74 -6.75 12.10
CA PHE A 440 -17.21 -7.34 10.87
C PHE A 440 -16.12 -8.16 10.18
N ALA A 441 -16.51 -9.22 9.47
CA ALA A 441 -15.62 -9.96 8.58
C ALA A 441 -15.75 -9.43 7.15
N SER A 442 -14.59 -9.24 6.52
CA SER A 442 -14.45 -8.92 5.08
C SER A 442 -13.21 -9.60 4.50
N GLY A 443 -12.86 -9.31 3.25
CA GLY A 443 -11.59 -9.76 2.66
C GLY A 443 -10.38 -9.21 3.43
N ASP A 444 -10.51 -7.98 3.91
CA ASP A 444 -9.49 -7.26 4.68
C ASP A 444 -9.94 -7.00 6.13
N ASN A 445 -9.09 -7.32 7.11
CA ASN A 445 -9.39 -7.14 8.54
C ASN A 445 -9.41 -5.65 8.96
N ARG A 446 -8.68 -4.78 8.23
CA ARG A 446 -8.65 -3.33 8.44
C ARG A 446 -9.95 -2.66 8.05
N SER A 447 -10.92 -3.38 7.44
CA SER A 447 -12.28 -2.88 7.20
C SER A 447 -12.98 -2.33 8.47
N ASN A 448 -12.54 -2.76 9.66
CA ASN A 448 -13.06 -2.28 10.94
C ASN A 448 -12.33 -1.05 11.49
N GLN A 449 -11.24 -0.58 10.86
CA GLN A 449 -10.37 0.45 11.42
C GLN A 449 -11.14 1.73 11.79
N ASN A 450 -12.15 2.09 11.01
CA ASN A 450 -13.11 3.14 11.32
C ASN A 450 -14.51 2.75 10.80
N ALA A 451 -15.56 3.37 11.34
CA ALA A 451 -16.94 3.04 11.01
C ALA A 451 -17.30 3.32 9.55
N LEU A 452 -16.70 4.36 8.94
CA LEU A 452 -16.95 4.70 7.53
C LEU A 452 -16.38 3.64 6.57
N LEU A 453 -15.25 3.03 6.90
CA LEU A 453 -14.68 1.94 6.10
C LEU A 453 -15.54 0.68 6.21
N SER A 454 -16.01 0.33 7.40
CA SER A 454 -16.98 -0.77 7.58
C SER A 454 -18.28 -0.53 6.81
N LEU A 455 -18.72 0.72 6.72
CA LEU A 455 -19.86 1.14 5.92
C LEU A 455 -19.61 0.93 4.43
N MET A 456 -18.46 1.38 3.90
CA MET A 456 -18.06 1.19 2.50
C MET A 456 -18.05 -0.29 2.12
N HIS A 457 -17.42 -1.15 2.93
CA HIS A 457 -17.39 -2.59 2.67
C HIS A 457 -18.79 -3.22 2.73
N SER A 458 -19.67 -2.73 3.61
CA SER A 458 -21.07 -3.19 3.66
C SER A 458 -21.85 -2.78 2.41
N LEU A 459 -21.61 -1.59 1.84
CA LEU A 459 -22.19 -1.16 0.56
C LEU A 459 -21.73 -2.07 -0.59
N MET A 460 -20.43 -2.37 -0.66
CA MET A 460 -19.87 -3.26 -1.69
C MET A 460 -20.44 -4.68 -1.59
N LEU A 461 -20.61 -5.20 -0.36
CA LEU A 461 -21.27 -6.48 -0.13
C LEU A 461 -22.73 -6.46 -0.64
N ARG A 462 -23.48 -5.40 -0.33
CA ARG A 462 -24.87 -5.26 -0.78
C ARG A 462 -24.94 -5.25 -2.31
N GLU A 463 -24.03 -4.55 -2.98
CA GLU A 463 -23.97 -4.52 -4.45
C GLU A 463 -23.63 -5.89 -5.03
N HIS A 464 -22.64 -6.62 -4.48
CA HIS A 464 -22.34 -7.99 -4.92
C HIS A 464 -23.57 -8.90 -4.82
N ASN A 465 -24.27 -8.91 -3.68
CA ASN A 465 -25.44 -9.77 -3.49
C ASN A 465 -26.61 -9.37 -4.40
N LYS A 466 -26.77 -8.07 -4.68
CA LYS A 466 -27.75 -7.55 -5.65
C LYS A 466 -27.41 -8.01 -7.08
N LEU A 467 -26.14 -7.95 -7.49
CA LEU A 467 -25.68 -8.44 -8.79
C LEU A 467 -25.93 -9.95 -8.92
N ALA A 468 -25.59 -10.73 -7.88
CA ALA A 468 -25.83 -12.17 -7.86
C ALA A 468 -27.32 -12.52 -8.00
N ASP A 469 -28.21 -11.80 -7.29
CA ASP A 469 -29.66 -11.96 -7.42
C ASP A 469 -30.16 -11.65 -8.85
N GLN A 470 -29.66 -10.57 -9.47
CA GLN A 470 -30.03 -10.20 -10.82
C GLN A 470 -29.54 -11.24 -11.84
N LEU A 471 -28.29 -11.70 -11.73
CA LEU A 471 -27.72 -12.74 -12.58
C LEU A 471 -28.46 -14.06 -12.45
N SER A 472 -28.86 -14.44 -11.23
CA SER A 472 -29.62 -15.67 -10.97
C SER A 472 -31.01 -15.65 -11.63
N ARG A 473 -31.67 -14.48 -11.67
CA ARG A 473 -32.96 -14.32 -12.37
C ARG A 473 -32.81 -14.36 -13.89
N LEU A 474 -31.74 -13.79 -14.42
CA LEU A 474 -31.47 -13.74 -15.87
C LEU A 474 -30.97 -15.08 -16.42
N ASN A 475 -30.20 -15.82 -15.62
CA ASN A 475 -29.53 -17.05 -16.03
C ASN A 475 -29.94 -18.20 -15.10
N THR A 476 -31.15 -18.71 -15.26
CA THR A 476 -31.74 -19.74 -14.36
C THR A 476 -30.96 -21.06 -14.32
N GLY A 477 -30.12 -21.33 -15.32
CA GLY A 477 -29.25 -22.51 -15.37
C GLY A 477 -27.86 -22.33 -14.74
N TRP A 478 -27.49 -21.14 -14.27
CA TRP A 478 -26.19 -20.91 -13.64
C TRP A 478 -26.16 -21.43 -12.20
N ASN A 479 -25.10 -22.15 -11.84
CA ASN A 479 -24.87 -22.62 -10.48
C ASN A 479 -24.28 -21.50 -9.59
N ASP A 480 -24.19 -21.77 -8.29
CA ASP A 480 -23.64 -20.86 -7.28
C ASP A 480 -22.26 -20.30 -7.67
N GLU A 481 -21.37 -21.17 -8.17
CA GLU A 481 -20.00 -20.81 -8.52
C GLU A 481 -19.95 -19.79 -9.67
N ILE A 482 -20.70 -20.03 -10.75
CA ILE A 482 -20.76 -19.12 -11.89
C ILE A 482 -21.37 -17.79 -11.45
N LEU A 483 -22.45 -17.81 -10.67
CA LEU A 483 -23.10 -16.61 -10.15
C LEU A 483 -22.14 -15.78 -9.30
N PHE A 484 -21.43 -16.41 -8.37
CA PHE A 484 -20.45 -15.75 -7.52
C PHE A 484 -19.33 -15.11 -8.34
N ARG A 485 -18.72 -15.86 -9.26
CA ARG A 485 -17.57 -15.35 -10.03
C ARG A 485 -17.94 -14.26 -11.02
N GLU A 486 -19.12 -14.33 -11.64
CA GLU A 486 -19.60 -13.25 -12.52
C GLU A 486 -20.03 -12.01 -11.72
N ALA A 487 -20.68 -12.18 -10.56
CA ALA A 487 -21.00 -11.06 -9.66
C ALA A 487 -19.73 -10.38 -9.13
N ARG A 488 -18.70 -11.16 -8.75
CA ARG A 488 -17.37 -10.65 -8.39
C ARG A 488 -16.77 -9.86 -9.55
N ARG A 489 -16.71 -10.46 -10.75
CA ARG A 489 -16.15 -9.82 -11.94
C ARG A 489 -16.81 -8.48 -12.28
N LEU A 490 -18.14 -8.40 -12.18
CA LEU A 490 -18.89 -7.16 -12.40
C LEU A 490 -18.59 -6.11 -11.33
N LEU A 491 -18.54 -6.49 -10.05
CA LEU A 491 -18.21 -5.53 -8.98
C LEU A 491 -16.76 -5.02 -9.12
N CYS A 492 -15.79 -5.89 -9.45
CA CYS A 492 -14.43 -5.45 -9.74
C CYS A 492 -14.40 -4.41 -10.87
N ALA A 493 -15.17 -4.64 -11.94
CA ALA A 493 -15.28 -3.69 -13.05
C ALA A 493 -15.92 -2.36 -12.63
N GLN A 494 -16.93 -2.38 -11.74
CA GLN A 494 -17.50 -1.15 -11.16
C GLN A 494 -16.46 -0.37 -10.35
N ILE A 495 -15.68 -1.05 -9.50
CA ILE A 495 -14.62 -0.41 -8.70
C ILE A 495 -13.54 0.21 -9.60
N GLN A 496 -13.09 -0.52 -10.62
CA GLN A 496 -12.14 -0.01 -11.62
C GLN A 496 -12.73 1.20 -12.36
N HIS A 497 -13.99 1.12 -12.79
CA HIS A 497 -14.63 2.22 -13.52
C HIS A 497 -14.76 3.49 -12.67
N ILE A 498 -15.23 3.39 -11.42
CA ILE A 498 -15.30 4.52 -10.48
C ILE A 498 -13.90 5.11 -10.26
N THR A 499 -12.90 4.24 -10.09
CA THR A 499 -11.52 4.68 -9.86
C THR A 499 -10.97 5.49 -11.02
N PHE A 500 -11.06 4.99 -12.26
CA PHE A 500 -10.49 5.66 -13.43
C PHE A 500 -11.35 6.81 -13.98
N SER A 501 -12.68 6.74 -13.84
CA SER A 501 -13.60 7.75 -14.41
C SER A 501 -13.90 8.90 -13.45
N GLU A 502 -13.89 8.67 -12.14
CA GLU A 502 -14.37 9.66 -11.16
C GLU A 502 -13.26 10.05 -10.17
N PHE A 503 -12.56 9.08 -9.60
CA PHE A 503 -11.57 9.34 -8.54
C PHE A 503 -10.25 9.92 -9.08
N LEU A 504 -9.60 9.23 -10.03
CA LEU A 504 -8.29 9.63 -10.55
C LEU A 504 -8.30 11.01 -11.26
N PRO A 505 -9.33 11.40 -12.04
CA PRO A 505 -9.39 12.75 -12.61
C PRO A 505 -9.41 13.86 -11.56
N LEU A 506 -10.07 13.65 -10.41
CA LEU A 506 -10.09 14.61 -9.31
C LEU A 506 -8.74 14.68 -8.58
N LEU A 507 -8.02 13.55 -8.52
CA LEU A 507 -6.72 13.46 -7.86
C LEU A 507 -5.57 14.00 -8.73
N LEU A 508 -5.48 13.52 -9.97
CA LEU A 508 -4.35 13.76 -10.89
C LEU A 508 -4.58 14.96 -11.81
N GLY A 509 -5.85 15.33 -12.04
CA GLY A 509 -6.26 16.34 -13.00
C GLY A 509 -6.25 15.82 -14.45
N ASN A 510 -7.05 16.48 -15.29
CA ASN A 510 -7.26 16.06 -16.69
C ASN A 510 -5.98 15.98 -17.51
N ARG A 511 -4.99 16.85 -17.26
CA ARG A 511 -3.73 16.85 -18.00
C ARG A 511 -2.96 15.53 -17.82
N VAL A 512 -2.85 15.05 -16.58
CA VAL A 512 -2.16 13.79 -16.27
C VAL A 512 -2.97 12.60 -16.78
N MET A 513 -4.30 12.63 -16.60
CA MET A 513 -5.16 11.58 -17.15
C MET A 513 -4.99 11.42 -18.67
N SER A 514 -4.93 12.54 -19.41
CA SER A 514 -4.73 12.51 -20.85
C SER A 514 -3.31 12.11 -21.26
N SER A 515 -2.26 12.58 -20.57
CA SER A 515 -0.88 12.25 -20.93
C SER A 515 -0.54 10.77 -20.79
N TYR A 516 -1.16 10.09 -19.82
CA TYR A 516 -0.97 8.66 -19.57
C TYR A 516 -2.09 7.78 -20.17
N GLY A 517 -3.02 8.35 -20.95
CA GLY A 517 -4.12 7.59 -21.58
C GLY A 517 -5.04 6.89 -20.57
N LEU A 518 -5.21 7.43 -19.36
CA LEU A 518 -5.91 6.76 -18.25
C LEU A 518 -7.44 6.90 -18.32
N THR A 519 -7.96 7.74 -19.20
CA THR A 519 -9.40 8.00 -19.30
C THR A 519 -10.11 6.82 -19.99
N PRO A 520 -11.08 6.17 -19.33
CA PRO A 520 -11.83 5.08 -19.95
C PRO A 520 -12.60 5.54 -21.19
N LYS A 521 -12.71 4.66 -22.18
CA LYS A 521 -13.56 4.90 -23.35
C LYS A 521 -15.03 4.97 -22.92
N LEU A 522 -15.79 5.88 -23.54
CA LEU A 522 -17.24 5.99 -23.32
C LEU A 522 -18.01 4.75 -23.77
N SER A 523 -17.46 3.97 -24.72
CA SER A 523 -18.06 2.74 -25.22
C SER A 523 -17.01 1.80 -25.82
N GLY A 524 -17.32 0.51 -25.88
CA GLY A 524 -16.48 -0.51 -26.51
C GLY A 524 -15.42 -1.08 -25.57
N PHE A 525 -14.42 -1.74 -26.15
CA PHE A 525 -13.32 -2.37 -25.44
C PHE A 525 -12.01 -1.60 -25.64
N THR A 526 -11.10 -1.81 -24.70
CA THR A 526 -9.72 -1.42 -24.86
C THR A 526 -8.81 -2.64 -24.95
N PHE A 527 -7.68 -2.49 -25.62
CA PHE A 527 -6.70 -3.55 -25.85
C PHE A 527 -5.34 -3.15 -25.25
N ASP A 528 -5.37 -2.33 -24.20
CA ASP A 528 -4.20 -1.72 -23.58
C ASP A 528 -3.47 -2.68 -22.61
N TYR A 529 -3.81 -3.97 -22.62
CA TYR A 529 -3.08 -4.96 -21.83
C TYR A 529 -1.67 -5.13 -22.42
N ASP A 530 -0.67 -4.86 -21.59
CA ASP A 530 0.73 -5.08 -21.89
C ASP A 530 1.29 -6.20 -21.01
N GLY A 531 1.79 -7.26 -21.63
CA GLY A 531 2.38 -8.42 -20.96
C GLY A 531 3.79 -8.18 -20.42
N ASP A 532 4.44 -7.10 -20.81
CA ASP A 532 5.79 -6.75 -20.35
C ASP A 532 5.75 -5.79 -19.14
N LEU A 533 4.55 -5.31 -18.76
CA LEU A 533 4.38 -4.40 -17.62
C LEU A 533 4.28 -5.17 -16.30
N ASN A 534 5.23 -4.91 -15.39
CA ASN A 534 5.16 -5.43 -14.03
C ASN A 534 4.06 -4.72 -13.23
N ALA A 535 3.00 -5.46 -12.90
CA ALA A 535 1.85 -4.95 -12.17
C ALA A 535 2.08 -4.81 -10.65
N ALA A 536 3.23 -5.26 -10.11
CA ALA A 536 3.50 -5.16 -8.68
C ALA A 536 3.48 -3.69 -8.20
N ILE A 537 2.83 -3.45 -7.04
CA ILE A 537 2.79 -2.12 -6.45
C ILE A 537 4.19 -1.64 -6.11
N MET A 538 4.47 -0.37 -6.41
CA MET A 538 5.73 0.25 -6.04
C MET A 538 5.83 0.43 -4.53
N ASN A 539 7.03 0.18 -4.00
CA ASN A 539 7.33 0.39 -2.59
C ASN A 539 7.10 1.85 -2.16
N SER A 540 7.45 2.80 -3.02
CA SER A 540 7.21 4.24 -2.82
C SER A 540 5.72 4.60 -2.75
N PHE A 541 4.87 3.87 -3.49
CA PHE A 541 3.42 4.04 -3.41
C PHE A 541 2.89 3.53 -2.07
N ALA A 542 3.21 2.28 -1.69
CA ALA A 542 2.73 1.67 -0.45
C ALA A 542 3.18 2.40 0.82
N SER A 543 4.41 2.94 0.79
CA SER A 543 5.05 3.58 1.95
C SER A 543 4.78 5.08 2.06
N ALA A 544 4.59 5.79 0.95
CA ALA A 544 4.46 7.25 0.94
C ALA A 544 3.30 7.76 0.07
N ALA A 545 3.35 7.59 -1.26
CA ALA A 545 2.43 8.29 -2.15
C ALA A 545 0.96 7.90 -1.92
N GLY A 546 0.66 6.62 -1.68
CA GLY A 546 -0.69 6.13 -1.36
C GLY A 546 -1.20 6.55 0.03
N ARG A 547 -0.38 7.23 0.84
CA ARG A 547 -0.74 7.75 2.18
C ARG A 547 -1.24 9.19 2.15
N PHE A 548 -1.29 9.84 0.97
CA PHE A 548 -1.80 11.21 0.83
C PHE A 548 -3.20 11.40 1.46
N GLY A 549 -4.02 10.35 1.44
CA GLY A 549 -5.35 10.34 2.06
C GLY A 549 -5.37 10.66 3.55
N HIS A 550 -4.26 10.54 4.27
CA HIS A 550 -4.14 10.96 5.68
C HIS A 550 -4.38 12.45 5.88
N THR A 551 -4.04 13.29 4.90
CA THR A 551 -4.31 14.75 4.93
C THR A 551 -5.79 15.08 4.73
N LEU A 552 -6.57 14.14 4.17
CA LEU A 552 -7.98 14.36 3.82
C LEU A 552 -8.95 13.96 4.94
N VAL A 553 -8.44 13.33 5.99
CA VAL A 553 -9.24 12.78 7.10
C VAL A 553 -9.80 13.92 7.95
N GLN A 554 -11.07 13.82 8.29
CA GLN A 554 -11.75 14.76 9.19
C GLN A 554 -11.57 14.37 10.67
N ASP A 555 -11.52 15.36 11.56
CA ASP A 555 -11.48 15.16 13.03
C ASP A 555 -12.75 14.47 13.58
N SER A 556 -13.87 14.65 12.90
CA SER A 556 -15.17 14.11 13.28
C SER A 556 -15.93 13.58 12.06
N ILE A 557 -16.87 12.68 12.31
CA ILE A 557 -17.72 12.08 11.30
C ILE A 557 -19.12 12.68 11.44
N GLU A 558 -19.64 13.31 10.39
CA GLU A 558 -20.99 13.87 10.43
C GLU A 558 -22.03 12.83 10.02
N THR A 559 -23.12 12.79 10.78
CA THR A 559 -24.33 12.02 10.44
C THR A 559 -25.47 12.98 10.12
N TYR A 560 -26.28 12.63 9.13
CA TYR A 560 -27.44 13.43 8.73
C TYR A 560 -28.73 12.63 8.92
N SER A 561 -29.80 13.21 9.48
CA SER A 561 -31.14 12.60 9.52
C SER A 561 -31.86 12.80 8.18
N SER A 562 -32.88 11.99 7.85
CA SER A 562 -33.59 12.10 6.55
C SER A 562 -34.17 13.49 6.29
N GLN A 563 -34.43 14.25 7.35
CA GLN A 563 -34.90 15.64 7.33
C GLN A 563 -33.77 16.67 7.23
N GLY A 564 -32.51 16.23 7.11
CA GLY A 564 -31.32 17.08 6.99
C GLY A 564 -30.67 17.48 8.32
N GLY A 565 -31.16 17.00 9.46
CA GLY A 565 -30.57 17.32 10.76
C GLY A 565 -29.16 16.75 10.91
N ARG A 566 -28.17 17.62 11.14
CA ARG A 566 -26.75 17.27 11.31
C ARG A 566 -26.46 16.89 12.76
N ARG A 567 -25.66 15.84 12.97
CA ARG A 567 -25.11 15.46 14.28
C ARG A 567 -23.66 15.00 14.09
N ASP A 568 -22.79 15.50 14.95
CA ASP A 568 -21.40 15.07 14.97
C ASP A 568 -21.28 13.75 15.72
N ALA A 569 -20.63 12.79 15.09
CA ALA A 569 -20.18 11.55 15.66
C ALA A 569 -18.65 11.54 15.66
N ARG A 570 -18.06 10.78 16.57
CA ARG A 570 -16.61 10.53 16.57
C ARG A 570 -16.41 9.04 16.73
N ASP A 571 -15.55 8.48 15.90
CA ASP A 571 -14.91 7.22 16.24
C ASP A 571 -13.95 7.52 17.38
N ARG A 572 -14.31 7.11 18.59
CA ARG A 572 -13.51 7.38 19.79
C ARG A 572 -12.20 6.58 19.80
N GLN A 573 -12.13 5.52 18.99
CA GLN A 573 -11.04 4.57 18.93
C GLN A 573 -10.98 3.91 17.54
N LYS A 574 -9.76 3.65 17.04
CA LYS A 574 -9.58 2.83 15.83
C LYS A 574 -10.06 1.40 16.11
N PHE A 575 -10.57 0.70 15.10
CA PHE A 575 -11.13 -0.65 15.22
C PHE A 575 -12.42 -0.74 16.05
N ASP A 576 -13.22 0.34 16.05
CA ASP A 576 -14.52 0.40 16.72
C ASP A 576 -15.67 0.69 15.74
N PRO A 577 -16.46 -0.31 15.31
CA PRO A 577 -17.62 -0.12 14.45
C PRO A 577 -18.90 0.24 15.24
N SER A 578 -18.80 0.71 16.48
CA SER A 578 -19.96 0.98 17.35
C SER A 578 -20.96 1.98 16.76
N LEU A 579 -20.51 2.91 15.92
CA LEU A 579 -21.42 3.84 15.22
C LEU A 579 -22.43 3.11 14.30
N LEU A 580 -22.04 1.99 13.70
CA LEU A 580 -22.90 1.18 12.83
C LEU A 580 -23.85 0.26 13.60
N HIS A 581 -23.62 0.07 14.89
CA HIS A 581 -24.49 -0.72 15.76
C HIS A 581 -25.69 0.07 16.29
N ARG A 582 -25.82 1.35 15.91
CA ARG A 582 -26.95 2.22 16.28
C ARG A 582 -27.98 2.28 15.15
N ARG A 583 -29.26 2.10 15.50
CA ARG A 583 -30.35 2.07 14.51
C ARG A 583 -30.45 3.40 13.75
N GLY A 584 -30.58 3.32 12.43
CA GLY A 584 -30.67 4.48 11.54
C GLY A 584 -29.34 5.15 11.19
N ASN A 585 -28.22 4.73 11.80
CA ASN A 585 -26.92 5.34 11.51
C ASN A 585 -26.36 4.95 10.14
N PHE A 586 -26.70 3.79 9.59
CA PHE A 586 -26.22 3.39 8.26
C PHE A 586 -26.53 4.45 7.20
N ASP A 587 -27.81 4.74 6.98
CA ASP A 587 -28.24 5.76 6.03
C ASP A 587 -27.80 7.17 6.42
N ALA A 588 -27.69 7.45 7.72
CA ALA A 588 -27.25 8.74 8.20
C ALA A 588 -25.77 9.02 7.90
N LEU A 589 -24.92 8.00 8.00
CA LEU A 589 -23.50 8.05 7.65
C LEU A 589 -23.31 8.08 6.13
N VAL A 590 -24.08 7.30 5.35
CA VAL A 590 -24.07 7.40 3.88
C VAL A 590 -24.37 8.82 3.43
N ARG A 591 -25.35 9.48 4.07
CA ARG A 591 -25.69 10.89 3.78
C ARG A 591 -24.61 11.86 4.25
N GLY A 592 -23.84 11.51 5.28
CA GLY A 592 -22.63 12.23 5.70
C GLY A 592 -21.51 12.16 4.67
N LEU A 593 -21.20 10.96 4.15
CA LEU A 593 -20.13 10.75 3.16
C LEU A 593 -20.22 11.69 1.95
N VAL A 594 -21.44 11.97 1.49
CA VAL A 594 -21.70 12.80 0.30
C VAL A 594 -21.95 14.28 0.63
N ARG A 595 -22.00 14.67 1.90
CA ARG A 595 -22.28 16.05 2.34
C ARG A 595 -21.10 16.70 3.07
N GLN A 596 -20.45 15.94 3.94
CA GLN A 596 -19.33 16.44 4.72
C GLN A 596 -18.13 16.65 3.79
N PRO A 597 -17.52 17.83 3.76
CA PRO A 597 -16.27 18.04 3.02
C PRO A 597 -15.16 17.17 3.62
N ALA A 598 -14.23 16.65 2.79
CA ALA A 598 -12.97 16.12 3.30
C ALA A 598 -12.07 17.29 3.76
N GLN A 599 -10.98 17.01 4.47
CA GLN A 599 -9.90 18.01 4.62
C GLN A 599 -9.20 18.24 3.28
N ALA A 600 -8.46 19.34 3.16
CA ALA A 600 -7.69 19.67 1.97
C ALA A 600 -6.45 18.76 1.83
N PHE A 601 -6.00 18.56 0.59
CA PHE A 601 -4.69 17.94 0.35
C PHE A 601 -3.61 19.01 0.56
N ASP A 602 -2.99 19.00 1.74
CA ASP A 602 -1.94 19.96 2.13
C ASP A 602 -0.97 19.37 3.19
N GLY A 603 -0.18 20.23 3.84
CA GLY A 603 0.76 19.84 4.89
C GLY A 603 0.13 19.67 6.28
N HIS A 604 -1.19 19.67 6.39
CA HIS A 604 -1.90 19.55 7.67
C HIS A 604 -2.47 18.15 7.84
N VAL A 605 -2.43 17.68 9.08
CA VAL A 605 -2.98 16.38 9.46
C VAL A 605 -3.64 16.54 10.82
N THR A 606 -4.80 15.93 10.95
CA THR A 606 -5.60 16.01 12.17
C THR A 606 -4.95 15.23 13.31
N PRO A 607 -5.18 15.59 14.59
CA PRO A 607 -4.55 14.87 15.71
C PRO A 607 -4.98 13.40 15.85
N GLN A 608 -6.03 12.98 15.14
CA GLN A 608 -6.57 11.61 15.15
C GLN A 608 -5.81 10.66 14.20
N VAL A 609 -5.07 11.20 13.23
CA VAL A 609 -4.24 10.44 12.28
C VAL A 609 -2.85 10.28 12.85
#